data_AF-A0A9C9BT25-F1
#
_entry.id   AF-A0A9C9BT25-F1
#
_cell.length_a   1.000
_cell.length_b   1.000
_cell.length_c   1.000
_cell.angle_alpha   90.00
_cell.angle_beta   90.00
_cell.angle_gamma   90.00
#
_symmetry.space_group_name_H-M   'P 1'
#
loop_
_entity.id
_entity.type
_entity.pdbx_description
1 polymer ?
#
loop_
_entity_poly.entity_id
_entity_poly.type
_entity_poly.pdbx_seq_one_letter_code
_entity_poly.pdbx_strand_id
1 'polypeptide(L)'
;MSIYSVDKLISEARKLAADYRKATGKSLGGVSGEIALNDAARLLDLELCDSSVGGYDAIGRGLREGKRIQIKGRVIFDEGKSTQRIGQLKVDQVWDSVVLVLMNEEYEPVEIYELNREK
;
A
#
# COMPACT_ATOMS: atom_id res chain seq x y z
N MET A 1 23.11 6.54 -8.91
CA MET A 1 23.29 5.24 -8.21
C MET A 1 22.71 5.39 -6.81
N SER A 2 21.53 4.83 -6.55
CA SER A 2 21.01 4.74 -5.18
C SER A 2 21.80 3.68 -4.43
N ILE A 3 22.34 4.02 -3.25
CA ILE A 3 23.17 3.15 -2.41
C ILE A 3 22.36 1.95 -1.87
N TYR A 4 21.03 1.97 -2.03
CA TYR A 4 20.15 0.84 -1.73
C TYR A 4 19.18 0.58 -2.89
N SER A 5 18.93 -0.70 -3.17
CA SER A 5 17.73 -1.09 -3.91
C SER A 5 16.52 -0.80 -3.03
N VAL A 6 15.56 -0.02 -3.52
CA VAL A 6 14.34 0.37 -2.79
C VAL A 6 13.63 -0.88 -2.22
N ASP A 7 13.60 -1.97 -2.99
CA ASP A 7 13.01 -3.24 -2.56
C ASP A 7 13.69 -3.84 -1.32
N LYS A 8 15.00 -3.65 -1.18
CA LYS A 8 15.74 -4.10 -0.01
C LYS A 8 15.34 -3.31 1.24
N LEU A 9 15.20 -1.98 1.10
CA LEU A 9 14.75 -1.12 2.19
C LEU A 9 13.32 -1.46 2.61
N ILE A 10 12.43 -1.71 1.65
CA ILE A 10 11.06 -2.15 1.93
C ILE A 10 11.05 -3.51 2.63
N SER A 11 11.90 -4.46 2.22
CA SER A 11 12.02 -5.77 2.89
C SER A 11 12.51 -5.65 4.33
N GLU A 12 13.50 -4.79 4.59
CA GLU A 12 14.00 -4.53 5.96
C GLU A 12 12.95 -3.80 6.81
N ALA A 13 12.26 -2.80 6.24
CA ALA A 13 11.19 -2.08 6.92
C ALA A 13 10.02 -3.01 7.28
N ARG A 14 9.67 -3.97 6.41
CA ARG A 14 8.66 -5.00 6.66
C ARG A 14 8.99 -5.83 7.89
N LYS A 15 10.20 -6.39 7.92
CA LYS A 15 10.69 -7.19 9.06
C LYS A 15 10.67 -6.37 10.34
N LEU A 16 11.20 -5.15 10.29
CA LEU A 16 11.22 -4.26 11.45
C LEU A 16 9.80 -3.92 11.94
N ALA A 17 8.84 -3.68 11.05
CA ALA A 17 7.46 -3.36 11.42
C ALA A 17 6.77 -4.54 12.11
N ALA A 18 7.01 -5.76 11.63
CA ALA A 18 6.52 -6.99 12.25
C ALA A 18 7.15 -7.22 13.63
N ASP A 19 8.48 -7.14 13.72
CA ASP A 19 9.22 -7.33 14.98
C ASP A 19 8.85 -6.26 16.01
N TYR A 20 8.70 -5.01 15.59
CA TYR A 20 8.25 -3.91 16.45
C TYR A 20 6.87 -4.19 17.03
N ARG A 21 5.91 -4.69 16.23
CA ARG A 21 4.58 -5.05 16.73
C ARG A 21 4.65 -6.22 17.70
N LYS A 22 5.40 -7.27 17.37
CA LYS A 22 5.60 -8.45 18.23
C LYS A 22 6.22 -8.07 19.57
N ALA A 23 7.16 -7.13 19.58
CA ALA A 23 7.85 -6.68 20.79
C ALA A 23 7.04 -5.66 21.63
N THR A 24 6.25 -4.79 20.99
CA THR A 24 5.66 -3.63 21.68
C THR A 24 4.13 -3.63 21.77
N GLY A 25 3.47 -4.49 21.01
CA GLY A 25 2.02 -4.44 20.83
C GLY A 25 1.52 -3.23 20.03
N LYS A 26 2.40 -2.43 19.42
CA LYS A 26 2.04 -1.23 18.65
C LYS A 26 2.51 -1.35 17.19
N SER A 27 1.75 -0.77 16.26
CA SER A 27 2.17 -0.71 14.86
C SER A 27 3.21 0.38 14.63
N LEU A 28 4.17 0.13 13.73
CA LEU A 28 5.15 1.14 13.32
C LEU A 28 4.50 2.10 12.31
N GLY A 29 4.15 3.30 12.79
CA GLY A 29 3.39 4.28 12.01
C GLY A 29 4.07 4.69 10.70
N GLY A 30 3.28 4.86 9.65
CA GLY A 30 3.74 5.28 8.31
C GLY A 30 4.28 4.15 7.42
N VAL A 31 4.79 3.05 8.00
CA VAL A 31 5.49 2.00 7.23
C VAL A 31 4.53 1.10 6.45
N SER A 32 3.35 0.79 6.98
CA SER A 32 2.37 -0.06 6.28
C SER A 32 1.93 0.51 4.92
N GLY A 33 1.87 1.84 4.80
CA GLY A 33 1.49 2.51 3.55
C GLY A 33 2.56 2.32 2.47
N GLU A 34 3.83 2.58 2.83
CA GLU A 34 4.97 2.41 1.94
C GLU A 34 5.14 0.97 1.45
N ILE A 35 4.95 0.00 2.35
CA ILE A 35 4.96 -1.43 1.99
C ILE A 35 3.86 -1.75 0.98
N ALA A 36 2.64 -1.29 1.24
CA ALA A 36 1.51 -1.51 0.33
C ALA A 36 1.71 -0.85 -1.04
N LEU A 37 2.30 0.34 -1.09
CA LEU A 37 2.65 1.02 -2.34
C LEU A 37 3.63 0.20 -3.17
N ASN A 38 4.73 -0.23 -2.56
CA ASN A 38 5.75 -1.03 -3.24
C ASN A 38 5.19 -2.37 -3.72
N ASP A 39 4.42 -3.07 -2.89
CA ASP A 39 3.83 -4.36 -3.28
C ASP A 39 2.79 -4.22 -4.38
N ALA A 40 1.90 -3.22 -4.30
CA ALA A 40 0.93 -2.97 -5.37
C ALA A 40 1.63 -2.64 -6.69
N ALA A 41 2.65 -1.77 -6.67
CA ALA A 41 3.39 -1.41 -7.86
C ALA A 41 4.09 -2.61 -8.51
N ARG A 42 4.73 -3.45 -7.69
CA ARG A 42 5.43 -4.65 -8.15
C ARG A 42 4.48 -5.74 -8.66
N LEU A 43 3.37 -5.98 -7.96
CA LEU A 43 2.46 -7.09 -8.25
C LEU A 43 1.44 -6.76 -9.35
N LEU A 44 1.10 -5.49 -9.54
CA LEU A 44 0.12 -5.05 -10.54
C LEU A 44 0.74 -4.34 -11.75
N ASP A 45 2.07 -4.25 -11.81
CA ASP A 45 2.84 -3.51 -12.83
C ASP A 45 2.42 -2.03 -12.92
N LEU A 46 2.67 -1.29 -11.83
CA LEU A 46 2.34 0.13 -11.73
C LEU A 46 3.60 0.98 -11.61
N GLU A 47 3.49 2.22 -12.08
CA GLU A 47 4.51 3.24 -11.89
C GLU A 47 4.15 4.15 -10.71
N LEU A 48 4.91 4.05 -9.62
CA LEU A 48 4.71 4.93 -8.47
C LEU A 48 4.97 6.40 -8.86
N CYS A 49 4.09 7.27 -8.41
CA CYS A 49 4.21 8.70 -8.59
C CYS A 49 4.86 9.35 -7.37
N ASP A 50 5.54 10.47 -7.60
CA ASP A 50 6.00 11.31 -6.50
C ASP A 50 4.82 11.84 -5.70
N SER A 51 5.03 11.99 -4.39
CA SER A 51 4.05 12.52 -3.44
C SER A 51 3.52 13.92 -3.79
N SER A 52 4.19 14.64 -4.69
CA SER A 52 3.81 15.96 -5.21
C SER A 52 2.65 15.92 -6.20
N VAL A 53 2.36 14.77 -6.82
CA VAL A 53 1.39 14.64 -7.92
C VAL A 53 -0.07 14.73 -7.42
N GLY A 54 -0.31 14.54 -6.12
CA GLY A 54 -1.57 14.88 -5.45
C GLY A 54 -2.81 14.14 -5.98
N GLY A 55 -3.27 13.11 -5.27
CA GLY A 55 -4.60 12.52 -5.50
C GLY A 55 -4.60 11.03 -5.84
N TYR A 56 -3.55 10.57 -6.49
CA TYR A 56 -3.27 9.17 -6.79
C TYR A 56 -1.81 8.86 -6.43
N ASP A 57 -1.51 7.57 -6.28
CA ASP A 57 -0.20 7.09 -5.81
C ASP A 57 0.59 6.41 -6.94
N ALA A 58 -0.09 5.94 -8.00
CA ALA A 58 0.56 5.32 -9.15
C ALA A 58 -0.20 5.57 -10.47
N ILE A 59 0.52 5.40 -11.59
CA ILE A 59 -0.05 5.27 -12.93
C ILE A 59 0.02 3.79 -13.34
N GLY A 60 -1.10 3.26 -13.83
CA GLY A 60 -1.16 1.90 -14.34
C GLY A 60 -0.44 1.74 -15.68
N ARG A 61 0.14 0.55 -15.88
CA ARG A 61 0.75 0.12 -17.14
C ARG A 61 -0.01 -1.07 -17.74
N GLY A 62 0.23 -1.35 -19.01
CA GLY A 62 -0.29 -2.55 -19.68
C GLY A 62 -1.82 -2.58 -19.71
N LEU A 63 -2.44 -3.54 -19.02
CA LEU A 63 -3.92 -3.62 -18.92
C LEU A 63 -4.55 -2.42 -18.18
N ARG A 64 -3.74 -1.64 -17.45
CA ARG A 64 -4.14 -0.46 -16.68
C ARG A 64 -3.56 0.83 -17.25
N GLU A 65 -3.05 0.79 -18.48
CA GLU A 65 -2.31 1.90 -19.09
C GLU A 65 -3.02 3.25 -18.88
N GLY A 66 -2.32 4.19 -18.27
CA GLY A 66 -2.79 5.56 -18.05
C GLY A 66 -3.79 5.77 -16.91
N LYS A 67 -4.25 4.70 -16.24
CA LYS A 67 -5.13 4.84 -15.07
C LYS A 67 -4.40 5.46 -13.89
N ARG A 68 -5.03 6.44 -13.24
CA ARG A 68 -4.58 7.07 -11.98
C ARG A 68 -5.10 6.27 -10.80
N ILE A 69 -4.21 5.63 -10.07
CA ILE A 69 -4.57 4.63 -9.06
C ILE A 69 -4.23 5.16 -7.67
N GLN A 70 -5.21 5.16 -6.77
CA GLN A 70 -4.99 5.40 -5.36
C GLN A 70 -4.79 4.06 -4.63
N ILE A 71 -3.70 3.92 -3.88
CA ILE A 71 -3.34 2.68 -3.20
C ILE A 71 -3.53 2.87 -1.70
N LYS A 72 -4.22 1.91 -1.07
CA LYS A 72 -4.43 1.85 0.38
C LYS A 72 -3.94 0.51 0.89
N GLY A 73 -3.16 0.55 1.97
CA GLY A 73 -2.72 -0.64 2.69
C GLY A 73 -3.51 -0.87 3.97
N ARG A 74 -3.81 -2.13 4.30
CA ARG A 74 -4.32 -2.51 5.60
C ARG A 74 -3.66 -3.79 6.08
N VAL A 75 -3.06 -3.72 7.26
CA VAL A 75 -2.57 -4.91 7.98
C VAL A 75 -3.71 -5.46 8.83
N ILE A 76 -4.00 -6.76 8.71
CA ILE A 76 -4.99 -7.48 9.50
C ILE A 76 -4.24 -8.21 10.61
N PHE A 77 -4.47 -7.79 11.86
CA PHE A 77 -3.99 -8.46 13.05
C PHE A 77 -5.11 -9.34 13.61
N ASP A 78 -4.79 -10.55 14.08
CA ASP A 78 -5.74 -11.50 14.68
C ASP A 78 -6.12 -11.12 16.13
N GLU A 79 -6.40 -9.83 16.34
CA GLU A 79 -6.85 -9.27 17.61
C GLU A 79 -8.32 -8.89 17.45
N GLY A 80 -9.19 -9.66 18.09
CA GLY A 80 -10.64 -9.72 17.84
C GLY A 80 -11.38 -8.37 17.77
N LYS A 81 -12.49 -8.37 17.03
CA LYS A 81 -13.53 -7.31 16.91
C LYS A 81 -13.05 -5.85 16.83
N SER A 82 -11.83 -5.57 16.38
CA SER A 82 -11.46 -4.18 16.04
C SER A 82 -12.18 -3.78 14.75
N THR A 83 -12.82 -2.60 14.76
CA THR A 83 -13.42 -2.03 13.55
C THR A 83 -12.30 -1.76 12.54
N GLN A 84 -12.25 -2.55 11.47
CA GLN A 84 -11.27 -2.39 10.41
C GLN A 84 -11.61 -1.12 9.62
N ARG A 85 -10.70 -0.14 9.62
CA ARG A 85 -10.84 1.11 8.85
C ARG A 85 -9.71 1.21 7.85
N ILE A 86 -10.03 1.68 6.65
CA ILE A 86 -9.05 2.11 5.66
C ILE A 86 -8.83 3.63 5.79
N GLY A 87 -7.67 4.10 5.34
CA GLY A 87 -7.41 5.54 5.24
C GLY A 87 -8.43 6.22 4.32
N GLN A 88 -8.74 7.49 4.60
CA GLN A 88 -9.70 8.26 3.82
C GLN A 88 -9.35 8.25 2.33
N LEU A 89 -10.36 8.01 1.49
CA LEU A 89 -10.24 8.15 0.05
C LEU A 89 -10.26 9.63 -0.32
N LYS A 90 -9.35 10.05 -1.21
CA LYS A 90 -9.29 11.44 -1.69
C LYS A 90 -10.35 11.67 -2.77
N VAL A 91 -11.63 11.61 -2.41
CA VAL A 91 -12.76 11.66 -3.37
C VAL A 91 -12.81 12.95 -4.19
N ASP A 92 -12.31 14.05 -3.63
CA ASP A 92 -12.25 15.37 -4.29
C ASP A 92 -11.08 15.50 -5.29
N GLN A 93 -10.24 14.47 -5.39
CA GLN A 93 -9.10 14.43 -6.31
C GLN A 93 -9.43 13.57 -7.54
N VAL A 94 -8.65 13.75 -8.61
CA VAL A 94 -8.83 13.00 -9.85
C VAL A 94 -8.03 11.69 -9.80
N TRP A 95 -8.75 10.58 -9.74
CA TRP A 95 -8.24 9.21 -9.80
C TRP A 95 -9.31 8.31 -10.45
N ASP A 96 -8.86 7.21 -11.06
CA ASP A 96 -9.67 6.30 -11.87
C ASP A 96 -10.00 4.99 -11.14
N SER A 97 -9.09 4.49 -10.31
CA SER A 97 -9.34 3.31 -9.46
C SER A 97 -8.67 3.41 -8.09
N VAL A 98 -9.18 2.62 -7.14
CA VAL A 98 -8.58 2.39 -5.83
C VAL A 98 -8.10 0.95 -5.73
N VAL A 99 -6.86 0.76 -5.31
CA VAL A 99 -6.30 -0.53 -4.94
C VAL A 99 -6.23 -0.63 -3.43
N LEU A 100 -6.78 -1.70 -2.86
CA LEU A 100 -6.64 -2.07 -1.45
C LEU A 100 -5.74 -3.30 -1.34
N VAL A 101 -4.60 -3.14 -0.67
CA VAL A 101 -3.67 -4.22 -0.32
C VAL A 101 -3.96 -4.65 1.12
N LEU A 102 -4.48 -5.87 1.28
CA LEU A 102 -4.59 -6.50 2.59
C LEU A 102 -3.31 -7.27 2.88
N MET A 103 -2.78 -7.09 4.09
CA MET A 103 -1.55 -7.74 4.56
C MET A 103 -1.81 -8.53 5.84
N ASN A 104 -1.06 -9.60 6.06
CA ASN A 104 -1.04 -10.34 7.33
C ASN A 104 -0.16 -9.65 8.39
N GLU A 105 -0.01 -10.25 9.57
CA GLU A 105 0.79 -9.68 10.68
C GLU A 105 2.30 -9.59 10.38
N GLU A 106 2.81 -10.36 9.42
CA GLU A 106 4.15 -10.24 8.83
C GLU A 106 4.27 -9.11 7.81
N TYR A 107 3.19 -8.35 7.58
CA TYR A 107 3.08 -7.31 6.56
C TYR A 107 3.24 -7.86 5.13
N GLU A 108 2.97 -9.15 4.92
CA GLU A 108 2.95 -9.78 3.60
C GLU A 108 1.58 -9.62 2.94
N PRO A 109 1.51 -9.25 1.64
CA PRO A 109 0.26 -9.07 0.94
C PRO A 109 -0.44 -10.42 0.79
N VAL A 110 -1.68 -10.50 1.26
CA VAL A 110 -2.54 -11.69 1.16
C VAL A 110 -3.58 -11.54 0.07
N GLU A 111 -4.15 -10.34 -0.08
CA GLU A 111 -5.19 -10.05 -1.08
C GLU A 111 -5.01 -8.63 -1.61
N ILE A 112 -5.27 -8.46 -2.91
CA ILE A 112 -5.24 -7.16 -3.57
C ILE A 112 -6.55 -6.98 -4.33
N TYR A 113 -7.32 -5.99 -3.91
CA TYR A 113 -8.58 -5.62 -4.54
C TYR A 113 -8.42 -4.34 -5.33
N GLU A 114 -8.99 -4.29 -6.52
CA GLU A 114 -9.08 -3.09 -7.33
C GLU A 114 -10.55 -2.74 -7.59
N LEU A 115 -10.90 -1.47 -7.37
CA LEU A 115 -12.24 -0.93 -7.63
C LEU A 115 -12.12 0.28 -8.52
N ASN A 116 -12.78 0.25 -9.68
CA ASN A 116 -12.90 1.43 -10.52
C ASN A 116 -13.83 2.45 -9.87
N ARG A 117 -13.55 3.74 -10.10
CA ARG A 117 -14.41 4.85 -9.66
C ARG A 117 -15.76 4.83 -10.36
N GLU A 118 -15.72 4.58 -11.67
CA GLU A 118 -16.87 4.40 -12.54
C GLU A 118 -17.00 2.89 -12.79
N LYS A 119 -18.18 2.33 -12.51
CA LYS A 119 -18.46 0.89 -12.38
C LYS A 119 -17.83 0.03 -13.47
#